data_AF-A0A5R2N812-F1
#
_entry.id   AF-A0A5R2N812-F1
#
_cell.length_a   1.000
_cell.length_b   1.000
_cell.length_c   1.000
_cell.angle_alpha   90.00
_cell.angle_beta   90.00
_cell.angle_gamma   90.00
#
_symmetry.space_group_name_H-M   'P 1'
#
loop_
_entity.id
_entity.type
_entity.pdbx_description
1 polymer ?
#
loop_
_entity_poly.entity_id
_entity_poly.type
_entity_poly.pdbx_seq_one_letter_code
_entity_poly.pdbx_strand_id
1 'polypeptide(L)'
;YHKLKSGAGFVWLQRQLTPKQQADIMQLGIPGFGFRTEKRRFYPSGETSSYIVGLTNIDNQGISGMEKYIDEQGLSDLQASGLAVAKDLRPVKLSIDLRVQHVVRDEIAAGLERYRAMGAGAVVLNVKTGEVVAMASVPDFDPNNPYNAQDKDRLNRMSAGLYEMGSTFKSFTSAMALDSGKATMSSRFDASHPIRVGHQAIHDFHGKNRVLSLPEVFLYSSNIGS
;
A
#
# COMPACT_ATOMS: atom_id res chain seq x y z
N TYR A 1 -12.12 -32.52 20.00
CA TYR A 1 -11.74 -33.39 21.14
C TYR A 1 -10.24 -33.71 21.24
N HIS A 2 -9.43 -33.66 20.17
CA HIS A 2 -7.99 -33.99 20.28
C HIS A 2 -7.20 -33.09 21.24
N LYS A 3 -7.48 -31.78 21.26
CA LYS A 3 -6.79 -30.83 22.15
C LYS A 3 -6.96 -31.13 23.65
N LEU A 4 -8.09 -31.70 24.06
CA LEU A 4 -8.40 -32.00 25.47
C LEU A 4 -7.86 -33.35 25.94
N LYS A 5 -7.34 -34.19 25.03
CA LYS A 5 -6.79 -35.51 25.33
C LYS A 5 -5.25 -35.52 25.45
N SER A 6 -4.60 -34.36 25.36
CA SER A 6 -3.13 -34.25 25.28
C SER A 6 -2.40 -34.44 26.62
N GLY A 7 -3.12 -34.48 27.75
CA GLY A 7 -2.51 -34.52 29.09
C GLY A 7 -1.83 -33.21 29.52
N ALA A 8 -1.92 -32.15 28.70
CA ALA A 8 -1.33 -30.85 29.02
C ALA A 8 -2.11 -30.14 30.15
N GLY A 9 -1.39 -29.54 31.10
CA GLY A 9 -1.99 -28.75 32.18
C GLY A 9 -2.65 -27.44 31.72
N PHE A 10 -2.42 -27.02 30.47
CA PHE A 10 -3.02 -25.83 29.87
C PHE A 10 -3.25 -26.04 28.37
N VAL A 11 -4.41 -25.61 27.87
CA VAL A 11 -4.78 -25.70 26.46
C VAL A 11 -5.61 -24.47 26.04
N TRP A 12 -5.20 -23.80 24.97
CA TRP A 12 -6.02 -22.77 24.33
C TRP A 12 -7.21 -23.37 23.59
N LEU A 13 -8.41 -22.98 24.00
CA LEU A 13 -9.66 -23.43 23.38
C LEU A 13 -10.11 -22.48 22.29
N GLN A 14 -10.22 -21.19 22.64
CA GLN A 14 -10.61 -20.10 21.76
C GLN A 14 -9.90 -18.83 22.23
N ARG A 15 -9.54 -17.94 21.29
CA ARG A 15 -8.95 -16.63 21.56
C ARG A 15 -9.89 -15.52 21.07
N GLN A 16 -9.66 -14.29 21.53
CA GLN A 16 -10.41 -13.11 21.12
C GLN A 16 -11.94 -13.22 21.31
N LEU A 17 -12.37 -13.79 22.43
CA LEU A 17 -13.78 -13.83 22.80
C LEU A 17 -14.32 -12.41 23.00
N THR A 18 -15.54 -12.17 22.52
CA THR A 18 -16.27 -10.95 22.91
C THR A 18 -16.66 -11.01 24.38
N PRO A 19 -16.86 -9.86 25.06
CA PRO A 19 -17.34 -9.84 26.45
C PRO A 19 -18.64 -10.62 26.65
N LYS A 20 -19.53 -10.61 25.64
CA LYS A 20 -20.75 -11.39 25.62
C LYS A 20 -20.48 -12.89 25.60
N GLN A 21 -19.64 -13.37 24.68
CA GLN A 21 -19.28 -14.79 24.61
C GLN A 21 -18.62 -15.28 25.91
N GLN A 22 -17.78 -14.46 26.53
CA GLN A 22 -17.20 -14.79 27.83
C GLN A 22 -18.28 -14.92 28.91
N ALA A 23 -19.24 -13.99 28.97
CA ALA A 23 -20.35 -14.05 29.92
C ALA A 23 -21.21 -15.31 29.71
N ASP A 24 -21.55 -15.62 28.47
CA ASP A 24 -22.33 -16.81 28.10
C ASP A 24 -21.61 -18.10 28.55
N ILE A 25 -20.28 -18.20 28.36
CA ILE A 25 -19.48 -19.35 28.80
C ILE A 25 -19.40 -19.43 30.33
N MET A 26 -19.23 -18.30 31.02
CA MET A 26 -19.22 -18.27 32.48
C MET A 26 -20.55 -18.74 33.07
N GLN A 27 -21.68 -18.42 32.43
CA GLN A 27 -23.00 -18.83 32.87
C GLN A 27 -23.23 -20.35 32.79
N LEU A 28 -22.46 -21.07 31.97
CA LEU A 28 -22.52 -22.53 31.91
C LEU A 28 -21.98 -23.21 33.17
N GLY A 29 -21.26 -22.50 34.04
CA GLY A 29 -20.78 -23.04 35.33
C GLY A 29 -19.78 -24.19 35.20
N ILE A 30 -19.11 -24.33 34.06
CA ILE A 30 -18.19 -25.45 33.79
C ILE A 30 -16.86 -25.21 34.52
N PRO A 31 -16.48 -26.07 35.48
CA PRO A 31 -15.20 -25.93 36.18
C PRO A 31 -14.02 -26.24 35.25
N GLY A 32 -12.90 -25.56 35.47
CA GLY A 32 -11.65 -25.78 34.70
C GLY A 32 -11.44 -24.86 33.50
N PHE A 33 -12.39 -23.98 33.16
CA PHE A 33 -12.13 -22.87 32.24
C PHE A 33 -11.50 -21.67 32.95
N GLY A 34 -10.41 -21.17 32.37
CA GLY A 34 -9.82 -19.89 32.73
C GLY A 34 -9.95 -18.90 31.59
N PHE A 35 -10.08 -17.61 31.92
CA PHE A 35 -10.09 -16.54 30.94
C PHE A 35 -8.84 -15.69 31.11
N ARG A 36 -8.26 -15.27 29.98
CA ARG A 36 -7.17 -14.32 29.95
C ARG A 36 -7.63 -13.12 29.14
N THR A 37 -7.50 -11.92 29.71
CA THR A 37 -7.77 -10.68 28.99
C THR A 37 -6.73 -10.51 27.88
N GLU A 38 -7.19 -10.36 26.65
CA GLU A 38 -6.37 -10.11 25.47
C GLU A 38 -6.77 -8.77 24.85
N LYS A 39 -5.81 -8.13 24.17
CA LYS A 39 -6.10 -6.99 23.30
C LYS A 39 -6.34 -7.50 21.89
N ARG A 40 -7.15 -6.78 21.13
CA ARG A 40 -7.34 -7.01 19.69
C ARG A 40 -7.37 -5.66 19.00
N ARG A 41 -6.63 -5.51 17.91
CA ARG A 41 -6.71 -4.33 17.04
C ARG A 41 -8.07 -4.26 16.34
N PHE A 42 -8.59 -3.05 16.26
CA PHE A 42 -9.77 -2.70 15.49
C PHE A 42 -9.40 -1.57 14.53
N TYR A 43 -9.84 -1.68 13.28
CA TYR A 43 -9.49 -0.78 12.20
C TYR A 43 -10.76 -0.06 11.70
N PRO A 44 -11.07 1.15 12.21
CA PRO A 44 -12.34 1.82 11.93
C PRO A 44 -12.57 2.12 10.44
N SER A 45 -11.49 2.43 9.71
CA SER A 45 -11.55 2.75 8.28
C SER A 45 -11.59 1.51 7.38
N GLY A 46 -11.51 0.29 7.95
CA GLY A 46 -11.57 -0.97 7.23
C GLY A 46 -10.61 -1.02 6.03
N GLU A 47 -11.17 -1.39 4.88
CA GLU A 47 -10.46 -1.54 3.60
C GLU A 47 -9.75 -0.24 3.16
N THR A 48 -10.35 0.91 3.44
CA THR A 48 -9.93 2.25 2.97
C THR A 48 -8.47 2.57 3.29
N SER A 49 -7.96 2.10 4.43
CA SER A 49 -6.57 2.35 4.87
C SER A 49 -5.80 1.06 5.16
N SER A 50 -6.30 -0.08 4.67
CA SER A 50 -5.79 -1.42 4.96
C SER A 50 -4.30 -1.57 4.64
N TYR A 51 -3.87 -1.14 3.45
CA TYR A 51 -2.48 -1.20 3.02
C TYR A 51 -1.54 -0.20 3.70
N ILE A 52 -2.09 0.91 4.23
CA ILE A 52 -1.31 1.89 4.97
C ILE A 52 -1.08 1.39 6.39
N VAL A 53 -2.16 1.14 7.12
CA VAL A 53 -2.09 0.75 8.53
C VAL A 53 -1.51 -0.66 8.66
N GLY A 54 -1.92 -1.57 7.78
CA GLY A 54 -1.50 -2.96 7.81
C GLY A 54 -2.32 -3.79 8.79
N LEU A 55 -1.67 -4.79 9.37
CA LEU A 55 -2.30 -5.84 10.17
C LEU A 55 -1.41 -6.23 11.35
N THR A 56 -2.05 -6.69 12.42
CA THR A 56 -1.40 -7.45 13.49
C THR A 56 -1.78 -8.93 13.45
N ASN A 57 -0.91 -9.81 13.94
CA ASN A 57 -1.24 -11.22 14.16
C ASN A 57 -2.10 -11.42 15.43
N ILE A 58 -2.42 -12.67 15.75
CA ILE A 58 -3.26 -13.04 16.91
C ILE A 58 -2.61 -12.67 18.26
N ASP A 59 -1.30 -12.43 18.27
CA ASP A 59 -0.52 -12.00 19.44
C ASP A 59 -0.33 -10.47 19.50
N ASN A 60 -1.05 -9.72 18.66
CA ASN A 60 -0.93 -8.25 18.48
C ASN A 60 0.43 -7.76 17.97
N GLN A 61 1.22 -8.61 17.32
CA GLN A 61 2.44 -8.17 16.65
C GLN A 61 2.12 -7.71 15.24
N GLY A 62 2.61 -6.53 14.86
CA GLY A 62 2.51 -5.96 13.53
C GLY A 62 3.21 -6.81 12.47
N ILE A 63 2.48 -7.22 11.44
CA ILE A 63 2.98 -8.08 10.35
C ILE A 63 3.02 -7.37 8.99
N SER A 64 2.32 -6.25 8.84
CA SER A 64 2.38 -5.41 7.64
C SER A 64 2.15 -3.93 7.95
N GLY A 65 2.39 -3.07 6.96
CA GLY A 65 2.09 -1.64 7.02
C GLY A 65 2.76 -0.92 8.18
N MET A 66 2.08 0.12 8.67
CA MET A 66 2.54 0.90 9.83
C MET A 66 2.58 0.07 11.13
N GLU A 67 1.71 -0.92 11.30
CA GLU A 67 1.75 -1.80 12.48
C GLU A 67 3.10 -2.53 12.59
N LYS A 68 3.57 -3.12 11.49
CA LYS A 68 4.90 -3.77 11.47
C LYS A 68 6.04 -2.78 11.68
N TYR A 69 5.98 -1.64 11.00
CA TYR A 69 7.03 -0.62 11.14
C TYR A 69 7.17 -0.16 12.60
N ILE A 70 6.06 0.12 13.29
CA ILE A 70 6.05 0.55 14.70
C ILE A 70 6.63 -0.55 15.60
N ASP A 71 6.26 -1.81 15.36
CA ASP A 71 6.78 -2.93 16.15
C ASP A 71 8.29 -3.10 16.01
N GLU A 72 8.83 -2.92 14.79
CA GLU A 72 10.26 -2.97 14.49
C GLU A 72 11.06 -1.80 15.09
N GLN A 73 10.42 -0.70 15.53
CA GLN A 73 11.08 0.41 16.21
C GLN A 73 11.37 0.14 17.71
N GLY A 74 11.51 -1.13 18.09
CA GLY A 74 11.88 -1.56 19.45
C GLY A 74 10.71 -1.88 20.38
N LEU A 75 9.47 -1.79 19.89
CA LEU A 75 8.30 -2.17 20.69
C LEU A 75 8.23 -3.69 20.88
N SER A 76 8.64 -4.47 19.88
CA SER A 76 8.75 -5.93 19.98
C SER A 76 9.72 -6.37 21.10
N ASP A 77 10.84 -5.68 21.25
CA ASP A 77 11.90 -6.02 22.20
C ASP A 77 11.50 -5.66 23.64
N LEU A 78 10.77 -4.55 23.80
CA LEU A 78 10.16 -4.17 25.07
C LEU A 78 9.06 -5.16 25.49
N GLN A 79 8.25 -5.64 24.53
CA GLN A 79 7.24 -6.68 24.81
C GLN A 79 7.89 -8.02 25.18
N ALA A 80 8.92 -8.44 24.43
CA ALA A 80 9.62 -9.70 24.67
C ALA A 80 10.39 -9.74 26.01
N SER A 81 10.91 -8.59 26.45
CA SER A 81 11.60 -8.45 27.75
C SER A 81 10.66 -8.28 28.94
N GLY A 82 9.35 -8.14 28.72
CA GLY A 82 8.37 -7.84 29.78
C GLY A 82 8.49 -6.43 30.36
N LEU A 83 9.30 -5.57 29.74
CA LEU A 83 9.56 -4.19 30.15
C LEU A 83 8.68 -3.17 29.44
N ALA A 84 7.81 -3.59 28.51
CA ALA A 84 6.82 -2.72 27.88
C ALA A 84 5.85 -2.17 28.93
N VAL A 85 6.11 -0.96 29.42
CA VAL A 85 5.17 -0.22 30.26
C VAL A 85 4.16 0.44 29.32
N ALA A 86 2.88 0.45 29.71
CA ALA A 86 1.80 1.06 28.91
C ALA A 86 2.05 2.55 28.53
N LYS A 87 3.03 3.21 29.17
CA LYS A 87 3.46 4.58 28.94
C LYS A 87 4.28 4.77 27.64
N ASP A 88 4.81 3.70 27.06
CA ASP A 88 5.66 3.75 25.86
C ASP A 88 4.86 3.70 24.54
N LEU A 89 3.55 3.44 24.62
CA LEU A 89 2.64 3.32 23.48
C LEU A 89 1.96 4.65 23.13
N ARG A 90 2.74 5.67 22.80
CA ARG A 90 2.17 6.96 22.36
C ARG A 90 1.43 6.82 21.03
N PRO A 91 0.29 7.52 20.83
CA PRO A 91 -0.40 7.52 19.54
C PRO A 91 0.53 7.96 18.41
N VAL A 92 0.55 7.21 17.32
CA VAL A 92 1.27 7.57 16.10
C VAL A 92 0.30 8.30 15.17
N LYS A 93 0.64 9.54 14.82
CA LYS A 93 -0.11 10.33 13.86
C LYS A 93 0.52 10.15 12.47
N LEU A 94 -0.27 9.63 11.53
CA LEU A 94 0.14 9.51 10.13
C LEU A 94 -0.10 10.83 9.38
N SER A 95 0.57 10.98 8.23
CA SER A 95 0.36 12.10 7.29
C SER A 95 -0.95 11.99 6.49
N ILE A 96 -1.64 10.86 6.61
CA ILE A 96 -2.83 10.55 5.82
C ILE A 96 -4.01 11.42 6.21
N ASP A 97 -4.61 12.09 5.23
CA ASP A 97 -5.93 12.71 5.38
C ASP A 97 -7.00 11.68 5.00
N LEU A 98 -7.76 11.20 5.98
CA LEU A 98 -8.79 10.17 5.76
C LEU A 98 -9.84 10.58 4.72
N ARG A 99 -10.11 11.87 4.54
CA ARG A 99 -11.08 12.36 3.54
C ARG A 99 -10.52 12.16 2.14
N VAL A 100 -9.26 12.55 1.93
CA VAL A 100 -8.57 12.37 0.65
C VAL A 100 -8.36 10.88 0.38
N GLN A 101 -7.97 10.12 1.39
CA GLN A 101 -7.80 8.67 1.28
C GLN A 101 -9.07 7.97 0.80
N HIS A 102 -10.23 8.33 1.36
CA HIS A 102 -11.51 7.74 0.97
C HIS A 102 -11.83 8.03 -0.50
N VAL A 103 -11.72 9.30 -0.92
CA VAL A 103 -11.95 9.70 -2.32
C VAL A 103 -11.00 8.95 -3.26
N VAL A 104 -9.70 8.90 -2.93
CA VAL A 104 -8.71 8.21 -3.77
C VAL A 104 -9.03 6.72 -3.91
N ARG A 105 -9.39 6.06 -2.81
CA ARG A 105 -9.72 4.63 -2.80
C ARG A 105 -10.98 4.33 -3.61
N ASP A 106 -12.03 5.13 -3.45
CA ASP A 106 -13.28 4.95 -4.16
C ASP A 106 -13.13 5.18 -5.67
N GLU A 107 -12.36 6.19 -6.09
CA GLU A 107 -12.11 6.46 -7.51
C GLU A 107 -11.29 5.35 -8.18
N ILE A 108 -10.25 4.81 -7.52
CA ILE A 108 -9.49 3.69 -8.10
C ILE A 108 -10.30 2.38 -8.09
N ALA A 109 -11.18 2.18 -7.11
CA ALA A 109 -12.08 1.03 -7.08
C ALA A 109 -13.12 1.10 -8.21
N ALA A 110 -13.76 2.27 -8.39
CA ALA A 110 -14.65 2.51 -9.52
C ALA A 110 -13.92 2.37 -10.86
N GLY A 111 -12.67 2.83 -10.94
CA GLY A 111 -11.81 2.65 -12.11
C GLY A 111 -11.52 1.17 -12.41
N LEU A 112 -11.20 0.38 -11.39
CA LEU A 112 -10.96 -1.06 -11.51
C LEU A 112 -12.17 -1.76 -12.15
N GLU A 113 -13.38 -1.48 -11.65
CA GLU A 113 -14.63 -2.05 -12.17
C GLU A 113 -14.93 -1.56 -13.59
N ARG A 114 -14.89 -0.24 -13.80
CA ARG A 114 -15.22 0.40 -15.08
C ARG A 114 -14.33 -0.10 -16.22
N TYR A 115 -13.03 -0.22 -15.98
CA TYR A 115 -12.06 -0.62 -16.99
C TYR A 115 -11.74 -2.12 -16.96
N ARG A 116 -12.35 -2.88 -16.04
CA ARG A 116 -12.07 -4.31 -15.82
C ARG A 116 -10.57 -4.59 -15.69
N ALA A 117 -9.87 -3.71 -14.97
CA ALA A 117 -8.44 -3.84 -14.75
C ALA A 117 -8.14 -4.96 -13.73
N MET A 118 -6.93 -5.51 -13.77
CA MET A 118 -6.49 -6.52 -12.79
C MET A 118 -6.11 -5.92 -11.43
N GLY A 119 -5.83 -4.62 -11.41
CA GLY A 119 -5.49 -3.86 -10.22
C GLY A 119 -5.34 -2.39 -10.55
N ALA A 120 -5.47 -1.53 -9.54
CA ALA A 120 -5.27 -0.10 -9.65
C ALA A 120 -4.60 0.42 -8.38
N GLY A 121 -3.87 1.52 -8.49
CA GLY A 121 -3.21 2.15 -7.37
C GLY A 121 -3.07 3.63 -7.59
N ALA A 122 -3.07 4.40 -6.50
CA ALA A 122 -2.90 5.83 -6.52
C ALA A 122 -2.18 6.31 -5.26
N VAL A 123 -1.40 7.38 -5.42
CA VAL A 123 -0.75 8.11 -4.32
C VAL A 123 -0.96 9.61 -4.53
N VAL A 124 -1.25 10.31 -3.44
CA VAL A 124 -1.31 11.77 -3.40
C VAL A 124 -0.22 12.26 -2.46
N LEU A 125 0.65 13.11 -2.97
CA LEU A 125 1.79 13.67 -2.24
C LEU A 125 1.59 15.17 -2.02
N ASN A 126 2.00 15.64 -0.85
CA ASN A 126 2.26 17.06 -0.66
C ASN A 126 3.64 17.40 -1.24
N VAL A 127 3.67 18.12 -2.37
CA VAL A 127 4.92 18.45 -3.07
C VAL A 127 5.91 19.30 -2.27
N LYS A 128 5.44 20.02 -1.24
CA LYS A 128 6.30 20.88 -0.40
C LYS A 128 6.92 20.12 0.77
N THR A 129 6.19 19.15 1.34
CA THR A 129 6.62 18.43 2.55
C THR A 129 7.10 17.00 2.27
N GLY A 130 6.77 16.45 1.09
CA GLY A 130 7.00 15.05 0.76
C GLY A 130 6.04 14.09 1.44
N GLU A 131 5.08 14.60 2.24
CA GLU A 131 4.12 13.77 2.95
C GLU A 131 3.19 13.02 1.99
N VAL A 132 2.95 11.75 2.29
CA VAL A 132 1.90 10.94 1.66
C VAL A 132 0.57 11.33 2.29
N VAL A 133 -0.28 12.02 1.53
CA VAL A 133 -1.62 12.47 1.98
C VAL A 133 -2.64 11.35 1.81
N ALA A 134 -2.49 10.54 0.76
CA ALA A 134 -3.30 9.35 0.51
C ALA A 134 -2.49 8.33 -0.29
N MET A 135 -2.73 7.04 -0.04
CA MET A 135 -2.16 5.93 -0.80
C MET A 135 -3.16 4.77 -0.78
N ALA A 136 -3.62 4.34 -1.95
CA ALA A 136 -4.55 3.23 -2.08
C ALA A 136 -4.10 2.28 -3.20
N SER A 137 -4.46 1.02 -3.04
CA SER A 137 -4.24 -0.05 -4.01
C SER A 137 -5.46 -0.96 -3.96
N VAL A 138 -5.99 -1.36 -5.10
CA VAL A 138 -7.10 -2.32 -5.23
C VAL A 138 -6.72 -3.44 -6.21
N PRO A 139 -7.16 -4.70 -5.99
CA PRO A 139 -8.03 -5.17 -4.92
C PRO A 139 -7.42 -5.06 -3.52
N ASP A 140 -8.20 -4.63 -2.53
CA ASP A 140 -7.80 -4.46 -1.12
C ASP A 140 -8.45 -5.52 -0.19
N PHE A 141 -8.32 -5.35 1.12
CA PHE A 141 -8.87 -6.28 2.12
C PHE A 141 -9.35 -5.56 3.37
N ASP A 142 -10.35 -6.11 4.06
CA ASP A 142 -10.77 -5.62 5.36
C ASP A 142 -9.83 -6.17 6.44
N PRO A 143 -9.05 -5.32 7.11
CA PRO A 143 -8.13 -5.76 8.15
C PRO A 143 -8.84 -6.28 9.41
N ASN A 144 -10.15 -6.01 9.58
CA ASN A 144 -10.94 -6.61 10.66
C ASN A 144 -11.36 -8.05 10.36
N ASN A 145 -11.32 -8.46 9.08
CA ASN A 145 -11.57 -9.82 8.60
C ASN A 145 -10.52 -10.25 7.55
N PRO A 146 -9.26 -10.48 7.95
CA PRO A 146 -8.14 -10.66 7.04
C PRO A 146 -8.04 -12.07 6.42
N TYR A 147 -9.15 -12.81 6.30
CA TYR A 147 -9.15 -14.18 5.74
C TYR A 147 -8.51 -14.25 4.34
N ASN A 148 -8.69 -13.19 3.55
CA ASN A 148 -8.12 -13.08 2.20
C ASN A 148 -6.86 -12.21 2.14
N ALA A 149 -6.29 -11.76 3.26
CA ALA A 149 -5.17 -10.81 3.23
C ALA A 149 -3.88 -11.37 2.59
N GLN A 150 -3.74 -12.70 2.55
CA GLN A 150 -2.62 -13.38 1.87
C GLN A 150 -2.91 -13.77 0.42
N ASP A 151 -4.05 -13.34 -0.12
CA ASP A 151 -4.35 -13.51 -1.53
C ASP A 151 -3.29 -12.80 -2.38
N LYS A 152 -2.77 -13.51 -3.38
CA LYS A 152 -1.68 -13.07 -4.24
C LYS A 152 -2.07 -11.82 -5.03
N ASP A 153 -3.37 -11.67 -5.30
CA ASP A 153 -3.91 -10.53 -6.03
C ASP A 153 -4.04 -9.26 -5.16
N ARG A 154 -3.94 -9.42 -3.84
CA ARG A 154 -4.05 -8.36 -2.82
C ARG A 154 -2.70 -7.84 -2.37
N LEU A 155 -1.89 -7.43 -3.34
CA LEU A 155 -0.63 -6.72 -3.12
C LEU A 155 -0.85 -5.21 -2.99
N ASN A 156 -0.15 -4.55 -2.04
CA ASN A 156 0.01 -3.10 -2.08
C ASN A 156 0.90 -2.72 -3.28
N ARG A 157 0.27 -2.44 -4.43
CA ARG A 157 0.96 -2.11 -5.68
C ARG A 157 1.71 -0.79 -5.60
N MET A 158 1.33 0.11 -4.69
CA MET A 158 2.00 1.40 -4.54
C MET A 158 3.36 1.31 -3.87
N SER A 159 3.55 0.37 -2.94
CA SER A 159 4.83 0.20 -2.24
C SER A 159 5.65 -0.98 -2.75
N ALA A 160 5.01 -1.99 -3.33
CA ALA A 160 5.67 -3.23 -3.74
C ALA A 160 5.51 -3.56 -5.23
N GLY A 161 4.72 -2.79 -5.99
CA GLY A 161 4.56 -2.99 -7.42
C GLY A 161 5.75 -2.44 -8.20
N LEU A 162 6.24 -3.24 -9.16
CA LEU A 162 7.26 -2.82 -10.12
C LEU A 162 6.65 -2.81 -11.52
N TYR A 163 6.83 -1.70 -12.23
CA TYR A 163 6.41 -1.56 -13.62
C TYR A 163 7.28 -0.52 -14.33
N GLU A 164 7.33 -0.61 -15.66
CA GLU A 164 8.00 0.39 -16.48
C GLU A 164 7.15 1.66 -16.54
N MET A 165 7.71 2.79 -16.10
CA MET A 165 6.99 4.07 -16.03
C MET A 165 6.69 4.68 -17.41
N GLY A 166 7.39 4.20 -18.45
CA GLY A 166 7.22 4.63 -19.83
C GLY A 166 7.25 6.15 -19.99
N SER A 167 6.32 6.69 -20.78
CA SER A 167 6.27 8.11 -21.13
C SER A 167 6.12 9.09 -19.96
N THR A 168 5.70 8.65 -18.77
CA THR A 168 5.64 9.54 -17.59
C THR A 168 7.03 10.06 -17.21
N PHE A 169 8.07 9.28 -17.49
CA PHE A 169 9.46 9.61 -17.20
C PHE A 169 10.06 10.67 -18.14
N LYS A 170 9.44 10.95 -19.30
CA LYS A 170 9.91 11.97 -20.26
C LYS A 170 9.94 13.38 -19.67
N SER A 171 9.23 13.61 -18.57
CA SER A 171 9.32 14.83 -17.77
C SER A 171 10.76 15.09 -17.31
N PHE A 172 11.46 14.06 -16.83
CA PHE A 172 12.86 14.15 -16.44
C PHE A 172 13.78 14.37 -17.62
N THR A 173 13.61 13.61 -18.72
CA THR A 173 14.43 13.79 -19.93
C THR A 173 14.29 15.20 -20.51
N SER A 174 13.06 15.73 -20.53
CA SER A 174 12.80 17.10 -21.00
C SER A 174 13.44 18.14 -20.07
N ALA A 175 13.36 17.94 -18.75
CA ALA A 175 14.01 18.79 -17.77
C ALA A 175 15.55 18.75 -17.92
N MET A 176 16.14 17.57 -18.09
CA MET A 176 17.57 17.41 -18.33
C MET A 176 18.04 18.10 -19.61
N ALA A 177 17.24 18.03 -20.68
CA ALA A 177 17.56 18.71 -21.94
C ALA A 177 17.66 20.23 -21.75
N LEU A 178 16.71 20.81 -21.01
CA LEU A 178 16.72 22.23 -20.66
C LEU A 178 17.86 22.59 -19.71
N ASP A 179 18.05 21.81 -18.66
CA ASP A 179 19.09 22.02 -17.63
C ASP A 179 20.51 21.94 -18.20
N SER A 180 20.73 21.05 -19.18
CA SER A 180 22.01 20.91 -19.86
C SER A 180 22.43 22.14 -20.67
N GLY A 181 21.51 23.08 -20.93
CA GLY A 181 21.71 24.23 -21.81
C GLY A 181 21.84 23.89 -23.30
N LYS A 182 21.77 22.61 -23.68
CA LYS A 182 21.89 22.13 -25.08
C LYS A 182 20.57 22.23 -25.84
N ALA A 183 19.45 22.32 -25.13
CA ALA A 183 18.13 22.50 -25.71
C ALA A 183 17.38 23.65 -25.02
N THR A 184 16.46 24.24 -25.78
CA THR A 184 15.55 25.29 -25.32
C THR A 184 14.13 24.90 -25.68
N MET A 185 13.14 25.65 -25.19
CA MET A 185 11.74 25.44 -25.58
C MET A 185 11.49 25.61 -27.09
N SER A 186 12.36 26.34 -27.79
CA SER A 186 12.34 26.52 -29.24
C SER A 186 13.14 25.48 -30.03
N SER A 187 13.93 24.63 -29.36
CA SER A 187 14.70 23.58 -30.02
C SER A 187 13.78 22.61 -30.74
N ARG A 188 14.26 22.10 -31.88
CA ARG A 188 13.50 21.24 -32.78
C ARG A 188 14.19 19.89 -32.95
N PHE A 189 13.41 18.84 -32.95
CA PHE A 189 13.84 17.44 -33.06
C PHE A 189 13.09 16.80 -34.22
N ASP A 190 13.83 16.14 -35.12
CA ASP A 190 13.22 15.46 -36.25
C ASP A 190 12.65 14.11 -35.81
N ALA A 191 11.32 14.04 -35.71
CA ALA A 191 10.57 12.81 -35.45
C ALA A 191 9.82 12.32 -36.70
N SER A 192 10.33 12.64 -37.89
CA SER A 192 9.72 12.21 -39.16
C SER A 192 9.92 10.72 -39.46
N HIS A 193 11.01 10.13 -38.97
CA HIS A 193 11.37 8.75 -39.23
C HIS A 193 11.88 8.05 -37.96
N PRO A 194 11.70 6.73 -37.85
CA PRO A 194 12.25 5.95 -36.74
C PRO A 194 13.76 6.08 -36.62
N ILE A 195 14.27 6.17 -35.39
CA ILE A 195 15.71 6.13 -35.12
C ILE A 195 16.14 4.67 -34.99
N ARG A 196 17.16 4.27 -35.75
CA ARG A 196 17.78 2.95 -35.62
C ARG A 196 19.04 3.02 -34.76
N VAL A 197 19.09 2.19 -33.72
CA VAL A 197 20.26 2.00 -32.86
C VAL A 197 20.60 0.52 -32.84
N GLY A 198 21.65 0.14 -33.58
CA GLY A 198 21.99 -1.26 -33.80
C GLY A 198 20.84 -2.02 -34.49
N HIS A 199 20.37 -3.10 -33.86
CA HIS A 199 19.26 -3.91 -34.35
C HIS A 199 17.87 -3.43 -33.88
N GLN A 200 17.82 -2.44 -32.98
CA GLN A 200 16.58 -1.90 -32.43
C GLN A 200 16.16 -0.65 -33.20
N ALA A 201 14.85 -0.47 -33.38
CA ALA A 201 14.27 0.72 -33.97
C ALA A 201 13.33 1.38 -32.96
N ILE A 202 13.51 2.69 -32.76
CA ILE A 202 12.70 3.51 -31.87
C ILE A 202 11.57 4.10 -32.70
N HIS A 203 10.34 3.82 -32.28
CA HIS A 203 9.12 4.26 -32.94
C HIS A 203 8.23 5.03 -31.98
N ASP A 204 7.47 5.97 -32.54
CA ASP A 204 6.36 6.62 -31.84
C ASP A 204 5.08 5.80 -32.04
N PHE A 205 4.30 5.60 -30.98
CA PHE A 205 3.01 4.91 -31.07
C PHE A 205 2.01 5.68 -31.94
N HIS A 206 1.90 7.00 -31.72
CA HIS A 206 1.09 7.93 -32.51
C HIS A 206 1.97 9.04 -33.10
N GLY A 207 2.94 8.63 -33.92
CA GLY A 207 3.92 9.53 -34.55
C GLY A 207 3.26 10.63 -35.38
N LYS A 208 3.78 11.85 -35.24
CA LYS A 208 3.36 12.99 -36.08
C LYS A 208 4.10 13.05 -37.41
N ASN A 209 5.15 12.24 -37.56
CA ASN A 209 5.95 12.09 -38.78
C ASN A 209 6.43 13.44 -39.33
N ARG A 210 6.89 14.32 -38.43
CA ARG A 210 7.45 15.63 -38.74
C ARG A 210 8.42 16.08 -37.65
N VAL A 211 9.09 17.20 -37.90
CA VAL A 211 9.86 17.91 -36.88
C VAL A 211 8.94 18.43 -35.77
N LEU A 212 9.35 18.21 -34.53
CA LEU A 212 8.65 18.62 -33.30
C LEU A 212 9.51 19.60 -32.50
N SER A 213 8.89 20.56 -31.82
CA SER A 213 9.56 21.34 -30.76
C SER A 213 9.68 20.53 -29.46
N LEU A 214 10.56 20.93 -28.54
CA LEU A 214 10.69 20.25 -27.23
C LEU A 214 9.35 20.12 -26.47
N PRO A 215 8.48 21.15 -26.40
CA PRO A 215 7.14 20.99 -25.84
C PRO A 215 6.26 20.00 -26.60
N GLU A 216 6.36 19.96 -27.94
CA GLU A 216 5.59 19.00 -28.75
C GLU A 216 6.07 17.56 -28.55
N VAL A 217 7.37 17.34 -28.33
CA VAL A 217 7.93 16.02 -27.98
C VAL A 217 7.25 15.49 -26.73
N PHE A 218 7.15 16.31 -25.67
CA PHE A 218 6.48 15.94 -24.44
C PHE A 218 4.97 15.76 -24.64
N LEU A 219 4.30 16.72 -25.30
CA LEU A 219 2.86 16.72 -25.52
C LEU A 219 2.36 15.51 -26.32
N TYR A 220 3.05 15.17 -27.41
CA TYR A 220 2.72 14.03 -28.25
C TYR A 220 3.37 12.74 -27.78
N SER A 221 4.12 12.80 -26.68
CA SER A 221 4.83 11.66 -26.13
C SER A 221 5.73 10.97 -27.14
N SER A 222 6.47 11.75 -27.94
CA SER A 222 7.38 11.22 -28.96
C SER A 222 8.56 10.51 -28.28
N ASN A 223 8.68 9.20 -28.49
CA ASN A 223 9.86 8.41 -28.12
C ASN A 223 11.07 8.80 -28.97
N ILE A 224 10.85 9.16 -30.24
CA ILE A 224 11.91 9.55 -31.17
C ILE A 224 12.52 10.90 -30.78
N GLY A 225 11.69 11.86 -30.38
CA GLY A 225 12.15 13.19 -29.99
C GLY A 225 12.69 13.29 -28.56
N SER A 226 12.42 12.29 -27.70
CA SER A 226 12.92 12.24 -26.31
C SER A 226 14.31 11.64 -26.25
#